data_AF-H3NC68-F1
#
_entry.id   AF-H3NC68-F1
#
_cell.length_a   1.000
_cell.length_b   1.000
_cell.length_c   1.000
_cell.angle_alpha   90.00
_cell.angle_beta   90.00
_cell.angle_gamma   90.00
#
_symmetry.space_group_name_H-M   'P 1'
#
loop_
_entity.id
_entity.type
_entity.pdbx_description
1 polymer ?
#
loop_
_entity_poly.entity_id
_entity_poly.type
_entity_poly.pdbx_seq_one_letter_code
_entity_poly.pdbx_strand_id
1 'polypeptide(L)'
;MLQVVFKTGFGLTVDLSNYSGAQLFSETQSRYVVSVAPNQQAAFEALAQERGVFVQQLGTVTDEPTIHLTTTERTHRINKATLESLWQHALPTLLNPS
;
A
#
# COMPACT_ATOMS: atom_id res chain seq x y z
N MET A 1 2.09 -1.06 -4.00
CA MET A 1 1.11 -0.75 -2.93
C MET A 1 1.10 0.73 -2.57
N LEU A 2 2.15 1.31 -2.00
CA LEU A 2 2.10 2.68 -1.44
C LEU A 2 1.66 3.78 -2.42
N GLN A 3 1.87 3.56 -3.72
CA GLN A 3 1.42 4.47 -4.78
C GLN A 3 -0.10 4.62 -4.90
N VAL A 4 -0.92 3.74 -4.31
CA VAL A 4 -2.39 3.83 -4.40
C VAL A 4 -2.97 5.13 -3.85
N VAL A 5 -2.20 5.86 -3.01
CA VAL A 5 -2.59 7.16 -2.45
C VAL A 5 -1.83 8.35 -3.06
N PHE A 6 -0.88 8.12 -3.97
CA PHE A 6 -0.13 9.20 -4.63
C PHE A 6 -1.07 10.07 -5.48
N LYS A 7 -0.76 11.36 -5.60
CA LYS A 7 -1.60 12.35 -6.31
C LYS A 7 -3.02 12.53 -5.74
N THR A 8 -3.36 11.95 -4.60
CA THR A 8 -4.63 12.15 -3.88
C THR A 8 -4.44 13.02 -2.63
N GLY A 9 -5.51 13.42 -1.95
CA GLY A 9 -5.44 14.04 -0.62
C GLY A 9 -5.20 13.05 0.53
N PHE A 10 -5.39 11.75 0.29
CA PHE A 10 -5.46 10.72 1.31
C PHE A 10 -4.08 10.19 1.75
N GLY A 11 -4.07 9.46 2.87
CA GLY A 11 -2.97 8.63 3.34
C GLY A 11 -3.40 7.17 3.53
N LEU A 12 -2.59 6.42 4.27
CA LEU A 12 -2.75 4.97 4.39
C LEU A 12 -2.26 4.50 5.75
N THR A 13 -3.07 3.71 6.44
CA THR A 13 -2.61 2.89 7.58
C THR A 13 -2.63 1.43 7.16
N VAL A 14 -1.49 0.74 7.26
CA VAL A 14 -1.33 -0.64 6.80
C VAL A 14 -0.46 -1.43 7.78
N ASP A 15 -0.86 -2.68 8.05
CA ASP A 15 -0.09 -3.62 8.86
C ASP A 15 0.42 -4.78 8.00
N LEU A 16 1.73 -4.84 7.84
CA LEU A 16 2.45 -5.84 7.08
C LEU A 16 3.36 -6.70 7.98
N SER A 17 3.15 -6.69 9.29
CA SER A 17 3.92 -7.50 10.26
C SER A 17 3.82 -9.01 10.04
N ASN A 18 2.82 -9.47 9.27
CA ASN A 18 2.67 -10.87 8.91
C ASN A 18 3.47 -11.28 7.65
N TYR A 19 4.20 -10.36 7.03
CA TYR A 19 4.98 -10.62 5.82
C TYR A 19 6.47 -10.43 6.05
N SER A 20 7.25 -11.37 5.53
CA SER A 20 8.70 -11.21 5.41
C SER A 20 9.08 -10.18 4.34
N GLY A 21 10.28 -9.61 4.45
CA GLY A 21 10.82 -8.73 3.41
C GLY A 21 10.77 -9.36 2.00
N ALA A 22 11.12 -10.64 1.88
CA ALA A 22 11.04 -11.35 0.61
C ALA A 22 9.61 -11.36 0.02
N GLN A 23 8.57 -11.53 0.84
CA GLN A 23 7.18 -11.52 0.36
C GLN A 23 6.71 -10.11 -0.04
N LEU A 24 7.20 -9.07 0.65
CA LEU A 24 6.88 -7.67 0.37
C LEU A 24 7.51 -7.18 -0.93
N PHE A 25 8.72 -7.63 -1.25
CA PHE A 25 9.44 -7.24 -2.46
C PHE A 25 9.41 -8.29 -3.58
N SER A 26 8.69 -9.40 -3.40
CA SER A 26 8.52 -10.40 -4.45
C SER A 26 7.75 -9.82 -5.64
N GLU A 27 8.13 -10.17 -6.86
CA GLU A 27 7.38 -9.89 -8.09
C GLU A 27 6.51 -11.08 -8.52
N THR A 28 6.06 -11.91 -7.57
CA THR A 28 5.11 -12.98 -7.86
C THR A 28 3.89 -12.42 -8.59
N GLN A 29 3.63 -12.98 -9.77
CA GLN A 29 2.51 -12.63 -10.64
C GLN A 29 1.15 -12.86 -9.95
N SER A 30 0.11 -12.23 -10.49
CA SER A 30 -1.29 -12.44 -10.08
C SER A 30 -1.66 -11.95 -8.67
N ARG A 31 -0.97 -10.93 -8.14
CA ARG A 31 -1.37 -10.22 -6.91
C ARG A 31 -1.92 -8.84 -7.25
N TYR A 32 -3.08 -8.51 -6.69
CA TYR A 32 -3.76 -7.22 -6.88
C TYR A 32 -3.98 -6.55 -5.53
N VAL A 33 -3.89 -5.21 -5.52
CA VAL A 33 -4.29 -4.38 -4.38
C VAL A 33 -5.49 -3.57 -4.83
N VAL A 34 -6.60 -3.67 -4.09
CA VAL A 34 -7.84 -2.95 -4.36
C VAL A 34 -8.20 -2.10 -3.14
N SER A 35 -8.79 -0.93 -3.38
CA SER A 35 -9.40 -0.11 -2.33
C SER A 35 -10.91 -0.27 -2.45
N VAL A 36 -11.57 -0.58 -1.32
CA VAL A 36 -13.02 -0.80 -1.25
C VAL A 36 -13.60 0.24 -0.30
N ALA A 37 -14.74 0.83 -0.66
CA ALA A 37 -15.44 1.74 0.22
C ALA A 37 -15.84 1.01 1.52
N PRO A 38 -15.74 1.62 2.72
CA PRO A 38 -16.01 0.93 3.98
C PRO A 38 -17.39 0.26 4.04
N ASN A 39 -18.41 0.89 3.45
CA ASN A 39 -19.77 0.36 3.38
C ASN A 39 -19.95 -0.82 2.39
N GLN A 40 -18.94 -1.12 1.57
CA GLN A 40 -18.93 -2.22 0.61
C GLN A 40 -17.98 -3.36 0.98
N GLN A 41 -17.18 -3.21 2.05
CA GLN A 41 -16.16 -4.18 2.44
C GLN A 41 -16.75 -5.59 2.62
N ALA A 42 -17.79 -5.73 3.45
CA ALA A 42 -18.40 -7.02 3.72
C ALA A 42 -18.99 -7.68 2.46
N ALA A 43 -19.61 -6.89 1.58
CA ALA A 43 -20.15 -7.40 0.32
C ALA A 43 -19.06 -7.87 -0.65
N PHE A 44 -17.93 -7.14 -0.71
CA PHE A 44 -16.77 -7.52 -1.51
C PHE A 44 -16.13 -8.82 -1.00
N GLU A 45 -15.94 -8.94 0.31
CA GLU A 45 -15.34 -10.14 0.94
C GLU A 45 -16.23 -11.38 0.72
N ALA A 46 -17.55 -11.23 0.86
CA ALA A 46 -18.50 -12.30 0.56
C ALA A 46 -18.42 -12.74 -0.91
N LEU A 47 -18.40 -11.79 -1.84
CA LEU A 47 -18.26 -12.09 -3.27
C LEU A 47 -16.93 -12.79 -3.58
N ALA A 48 -15.82 -12.34 -2.97
CA ALA A 48 -14.52 -12.97 -3.17
C ALA A 48 -14.53 -14.43 -2.69
N GLN A 49 -15.12 -14.68 -1.52
CA GLN A 49 -15.30 -16.03 -0.97
C GLN A 49 -16.15 -16.91 -1.90
N GLU A 50 -17.29 -16.40 -2.38
CA GLU A 50 -18.16 -17.11 -3.35
C GLU A 50 -17.41 -17.49 -4.64
N ARG A 51 -16.45 -16.67 -5.05
CA ARG A 51 -15.62 -16.90 -6.25
C ARG A 51 -14.36 -17.72 -5.97
N GLY A 52 -14.13 -18.15 -4.74
CA GLY A 52 -12.91 -18.87 -4.34
C GLY A 52 -11.64 -18.03 -4.45
N VAL A 53 -11.76 -16.71 -4.39
CA VAL A 53 -10.63 -15.78 -4.44
C VAL A 53 -10.19 -15.44 -3.02
N PHE A 54 -8.93 -15.74 -2.71
CA PHE A 54 -8.34 -15.34 -1.44
C PHE A 54 -8.17 -13.80 -1.39
N VAL A 55 -8.66 -13.19 -0.32
CA VAL A 55 -8.50 -11.77 -0.03
C VAL A 55 -8.01 -11.60 1.40
N GLN A 56 -7.21 -10.56 1.61
CA GLN A 56 -6.75 -10.16 2.93
C GLN A 56 -6.84 -8.64 3.03
N GLN A 57 -7.45 -8.14 4.10
CA GLN A 57 -7.40 -6.73 4.42
C GLN A 57 -5.99 -6.39 4.91
N LEU A 58 -5.31 -5.48 4.19
CA LEU A 58 -3.98 -5.02 4.55
C LEU A 58 -4.03 -3.76 5.44
N GLY A 59 -5.08 -2.96 5.31
CA GLY A 59 -5.18 -1.67 5.97
C GLY A 59 -6.37 -0.83 5.51
N THR A 60 -6.26 0.48 5.72
CA THR A 60 -7.33 1.46 5.51
C THR A 60 -6.75 2.76 4.94
N VAL A 61 -7.39 3.31 3.91
CA VAL A 61 -7.11 4.66 3.39
C VAL A 61 -7.62 5.70 4.38
N THR A 62 -6.84 6.74 4.66
CA THR A 62 -7.14 7.76 5.67
C THR A 62 -7.23 9.16 5.05
N ASP A 63 -7.89 10.10 5.74
CA ASP A 63 -7.98 11.50 5.28
C ASP A 63 -6.71 12.33 5.55
N GLU A 64 -5.81 11.81 6.39
CA GLU A 64 -4.53 12.43 6.71
C GLU A 64 -3.48 12.07 5.65
N PRO A 65 -2.69 13.00 5.07
CA PRO A 65 -1.71 12.72 4.02
C PRO A 65 -0.40 12.08 4.55
N THR A 66 -0.53 11.14 5.49
CA THR A 66 0.56 10.42 6.12
C THR A 66 0.41 8.92 5.92
N ILE A 67 1.51 8.22 5.67
CA ILE A 67 1.54 6.77 5.58
C ILE A 67 2.01 6.19 6.91
N HIS A 68 1.17 5.40 7.54
CA HIS A 68 1.46 4.60 8.71
C HIS A 68 1.65 3.14 8.28
N LEU A 69 2.88 2.63 8.40
CA LEU A 69 3.26 1.30 7.95
C LEU A 69 3.87 0.53 9.11
N THR A 70 3.26 -0.58 9.49
CA THR A 70 3.85 -1.53 10.44
C THR A 70 4.48 -2.69 9.67
N THR A 71 5.74 -2.98 9.94
CA THR A 71 6.43 -4.21 9.48
C THR A 71 6.77 -5.09 10.67
N THR A 72 7.34 -6.27 10.41
CA THR A 72 7.87 -7.16 11.47
C THR A 72 8.90 -6.47 12.36
N GLU A 73 9.63 -5.49 11.83
CA GLU A 73 10.75 -4.84 12.52
C GLU A 73 10.33 -3.57 13.26
N ARG A 74 9.47 -2.75 12.65
CA ARG A 74 9.09 -1.44 13.20
C ARG A 74 7.83 -0.85 12.60
N THR A 75 7.29 0.15 13.30
CA THR A 75 6.27 1.05 12.75
C THR A 75 6.91 2.31 12.18
N HIS A 76 6.46 2.72 11.01
CA HIS A 76 6.90 3.91 10.31
C HIS A 76 5.75 4.90 10.16
N ARG A 77 6.05 6.18 10.37
CA ARG A 77 5.18 7.30 9.97
C ARG A 77 5.91 8.12 8.92
N ILE A 78 5.42 8.08 7.69
CA ILE A 78 6.09 8.63 6.52
C ILE A 78 5.22 9.76 5.96
N ASN A 79 5.81 10.93 5.73
CA ASN A 79 5.13 11.99 4.99
C ASN A 79 4.94 11.55 3.53
N LYS A 80 3.69 11.53 3.06
CA LYS A 80 3.38 11.05 1.70
C LYS A 80 4.04 11.89 0.61
N ALA A 81 4.04 13.22 0.75
CA ALA A 81 4.62 14.11 -0.25
C ALA A 81 6.13 13.88 -0.40
N THR A 82 6.84 13.64 0.72
CA THR A 82 8.25 13.26 0.70
C THR A 82 8.47 11.94 -0.03
N LEU A 83 7.66 10.91 0.27
CA LEU A 83 7.78 9.60 -0.39
C LEU A 83 7.48 9.69 -1.89
N GLU A 84 6.45 10.43 -2.28
CA GLU A 84 6.06 10.64 -3.67
C GLU A 84 7.17 11.37 -4.44
N SER A 85 7.75 12.42 -3.85
CA SER A 85 8.89 13.13 -4.43
C SER A 85 10.11 12.23 -4.60
N LEU A 86 10.49 11.46 -3.56
CA LEU A 86 11.61 10.51 -3.64
C LEU A 86 11.38 9.49 -4.77
N TRP A 87 10.16 8.97 -4.90
CA TRP A 87 9.82 8.01 -5.94
C TRP A 87 9.92 8.63 -7.34
N GLN A 88 9.39 9.84 -7.54
CA GLN A 88 9.40 10.53 -8.84
C GLN A 88 10.81 10.91 -9.29
N HIS A 89 11.69 11.28 -8.36
CA HIS A 89 13.04 11.76 -8.66
C HIS A 89 14.11 10.67 -8.62
N ALA A 90 13.83 9.46 -8.12
CA ALA A 90 14.83 8.39 -8.01
C ALA A 90 15.49 8.03 -9.35
N LEU A 91 14.71 7.88 -10.42
CA LEU A 91 15.22 7.55 -11.76
C LEU A 91 15.95 8.74 -12.43
N PRO A 92 15.39 9.97 -12.46
CA PRO A 92 16.10 11.14 -12.96
C PRO A 92 17.46 11.38 -12.28
N THR A 93 17.52 11.25 -10.94
CA THR A 93 18.77 11.43 -10.18
C THR A 93 19.80 10.35 -10.52
N LEU A 94 19.36 9.11 -10.76
CA LEU A 94 20.27 8.03 -11.18
C LEU A 94 20.84 8.26 -12.59
N LEU A 95 20.02 8.78 -13.51
CA LEU A 95 20.39 8.93 -14.92
C LEU A 95 21.20 10.21 -15.19
N ASN A 96 21.01 11.25 -14.38
CA ASN A 96 21.75 12.50 -14.45
C ASN A 96 22.30 12.87 -13.07
N PRO A 97 23.31 12.13 -12.55
CA PRO A 97 23.99 12.55 -11.34
C PRO A 97 24.72 13.87 -11.65
N SER A 98 24.36 14.92 -10.93
CA SER A 98 25.02 16.24 -10.97
C SER A 98 26.48 16.17 -10.53
#